data_AF-A0A8J6WAW3-F1
#
_entry.id   AF-A0A8J6WAW3-F1
#
_cell.length_a   1.000
_cell.length_b   1.000
_cell.length_c   1.000
_cell.angle_alpha   90.00
_cell.angle_beta   90.00
_cell.angle_gamma   90.00
#
_symmetry.space_group_name_H-M   'P 1'
#
loop_
_entity.id
_entity.type
_entity.pdbx_description
1 polymer ?
#
loop_
_entity_poly.entity_id
_entity_poly.type
_entity_poly.pdbx_seq_one_letter_code
_entity_poly.pdbx_strand_id
1 'polypeptide(L)'
;MKIDHDVPRHAYVNVMELLVSEEVEKQVKTMQPRMLKYLKRVEVETYALNRLPSLYASSEKGRQLQYEKAKRELHNQIKSAVRQAFAAVQVDPIRASEPLHNQQDDAASVALSALRDLLKQPDLNWDGAINRLRSLLGRRGDQPPTAPAQEPSHRTRYRNDAPDMAAPGTDPDHGHYWRPGTYGSEVSWKKTHNPGSAPSNSNFDWNDSRYSQ
;
A
#
# COMPACT_ATOMS: atom_id res chain seq x y z
N MET A 1 -6.57 -31.71 -0.75
CA MET A 1 -5.76 -30.70 -0.05
C MET A 1 -5.51 -29.57 -1.04
N LYS A 2 -6.12 -28.40 -0.82
CA LYS A 2 -5.75 -27.19 -1.56
C LYS A 2 -4.53 -26.63 -0.85
N ILE A 3 -3.39 -26.64 -1.53
CA ILE A 3 -2.20 -25.97 -1.05
C ILE A 3 -2.44 -24.51 -1.38
N ASP A 4 -2.95 -23.76 -0.40
CA ASP A 4 -2.96 -22.30 -0.48
C ASP A 4 -1.49 -21.88 -0.46
N HIS A 5 -0.93 -21.65 -1.64
CA HIS A 5 0.32 -20.92 -1.75
C HIS A 5 0.04 -19.52 -1.20
N ASP A 6 0.55 -19.24 0.00
CA ASP A 6 0.63 -17.89 0.54
C ASP A 6 1.62 -17.12 -0.34
N VAL A 7 1.14 -16.67 -1.50
CA VAL A 7 1.91 -15.85 -2.42
C VAL A 7 2.17 -14.55 -1.69
N PRO A 8 3.44 -14.16 -1.44
CA PRO A 8 3.73 -12.89 -0.81
C PRO A 8 3.08 -11.77 -1.62
N ARG A 9 2.11 -11.08 -1.01
CA ARG A 9 1.40 -9.95 -1.62
C ARG A 9 2.35 -8.76 -1.68
N HIS A 10 3.02 -8.62 -2.81
CA HIS A 10 3.86 -7.46 -3.08
C HIS A 10 2.94 -6.26 -3.37
N ALA A 11 2.96 -5.26 -2.48
CA ALA A 11 2.25 -4.02 -2.70
C ALA A 11 3.11 -3.07 -3.55
N TYR A 12 2.56 -2.64 -4.67
CA TYR A 12 3.12 -1.58 -5.50
C TYR A 12 2.04 -0.56 -5.80
N VAL A 13 2.42 0.71 -5.94
CA VAL A 13 1.48 1.80 -6.22
C VAL A 13 2.03 2.69 -7.32
N ASN A 14 1.15 3.15 -8.22
CA ASN A 14 1.49 4.19 -9.17
C ASN A 14 1.31 5.56 -8.50
N VAL A 15 2.41 6.25 -8.23
CA VAL A 15 2.42 7.58 -7.61
C VAL A 15 1.67 8.60 -8.48
N MET A 16 1.57 8.34 -9.78
CA MET A 16 0.90 9.24 -10.71
C MET A 16 -0.61 9.33 -10.44
N GLU A 17 -1.22 8.29 -9.88
CA GLU A 17 -2.64 8.30 -9.51
C GLU A 17 -2.96 9.36 -8.45
N LEU A 18 -2.10 9.47 -7.43
CA LEU A 18 -2.25 10.46 -6.36
C LEU A 18 -2.17 11.89 -6.91
N LEU A 19 -1.13 12.19 -7.67
CA LEU A 19 -0.87 13.53 -8.20
C LEU A 19 -1.93 13.98 -9.23
N VAL A 20 -2.42 13.06 -10.07
CA VAL A 20 -3.55 13.34 -10.96
C VAL A 20 -4.81 13.62 -10.15
N SER A 21 -5.08 12.83 -9.10
CA SER A 21 -6.25 13.03 -8.23
C SER A 21 -6.22 14.41 -7.55
N GLU A 22 -5.06 14.83 -7.04
CA GLU A 22 -4.85 16.17 -6.47
C GLU A 22 -5.10 17.29 -7.49
N GLU A 23 -4.62 17.14 -8.72
CA GLU A 23 -4.77 18.15 -9.76
C GLU A 23 -6.21 18.24 -10.27
N VAL A 24 -6.89 17.11 -10.43
CA VAL A 24 -8.33 17.06 -10.75
C VAL A 24 -9.12 17.79 -9.68
N GLU A 25 -8.84 17.56 -8.39
CA GLU A 25 -9.53 18.25 -7.31
C GLU A 25 -9.29 19.77 -7.33
N LYS A 26 -8.05 20.21 -7.59
CA LYS A 26 -7.72 21.64 -7.73
C LYS A 26 -8.48 22.30 -8.88
N GLN A 27 -8.54 21.66 -10.04
CA GLN A 27 -9.24 22.21 -11.21
C GLN A 27 -10.77 22.20 -11.01
N VAL A 28 -11.33 21.14 -10.41
CA VAL A 28 -12.75 21.06 -10.06
C VAL A 28 -13.17 22.22 -9.15
N LYS A 29 -12.36 22.58 -8.15
CA LYS A 29 -12.63 23.73 -7.25
C LYS A 29 -12.71 25.07 -7.99
N THR A 30 -12.11 25.18 -9.17
CA THR A 30 -12.06 26.41 -9.99
C THR A 30 -13.14 26.40 -11.09
N MET A 31 -13.81 25.27 -11.33
CA MET A 31 -14.80 25.11 -12.39
C MET A 31 -16.20 25.61 -11.99
N GLN A 32 -17.00 25.95 -13.00
CA GLN A 32 -18.37 26.39 -12.79
C GLN A 32 -19.27 25.22 -12.33
N PRO A 33 -20.17 25.43 -11.35
CA PRO A 33 -21.01 24.35 -10.78
C PRO A 33 -21.86 23.59 -11.80
N ARG A 34 -22.28 24.26 -12.89
CA ARG A 34 -23.09 23.63 -13.96
C ARG A 34 -22.35 22.49 -14.66
N MET A 35 -21.02 22.61 -14.79
CA MET A 35 -20.18 21.62 -15.48
C MET A 35 -19.92 20.39 -14.61
N LEU A 36 -20.01 20.53 -13.28
CA LEU A 36 -19.73 19.45 -12.33
C LEU A 36 -20.85 18.41 -12.27
N LYS A 37 -22.09 18.77 -12.66
CA LYS A 37 -23.27 17.90 -12.53
C LYS A 37 -23.16 16.59 -13.34
N TYR A 38 -22.50 16.64 -14.49
CA TYR A 38 -22.39 15.50 -15.42
C TYR A 38 -20.97 14.92 -15.50
N LEU A 39 -20.05 15.43 -14.67
CA LEU A 39 -18.66 15.05 -14.75
C LEU A 39 -18.41 13.79 -13.91
N LYS A 40 -17.98 12.72 -14.58
CA LYS A 40 -17.51 11.51 -13.92
C LYS A 40 -16.02 11.64 -13.61
N ARG A 41 -15.68 11.90 -12.34
CA ARG A 41 -14.29 12.09 -11.89
C ARG A 41 -13.36 10.95 -12.28
N VAL A 42 -13.82 9.70 -12.12
CA VAL A 42 -13.04 8.49 -12.45
C VAL A 42 -12.65 8.46 -13.94
N GLU A 43 -13.53 8.91 -14.84
CA GLU A 43 -13.22 8.98 -16.27
C GLU A 43 -12.16 10.04 -16.59
N VAL A 44 -12.22 11.18 -15.90
CA VAL A 44 -11.22 12.24 -16.04
C VAL A 44 -9.84 11.74 -15.58
N GLU A 45 -9.79 11.11 -14.41
CA GLU A 45 -8.55 10.57 -13.84
C GLU A 45 -7.97 9.48 -14.74
N THR A 46 -8.77 8.50 -15.17
CA THR A 46 -8.32 7.42 -16.07
C THR A 46 -7.88 7.93 -17.44
N TYR A 47 -8.61 8.89 -18.03
CA TYR A 47 -8.21 9.51 -19.29
C TYR A 47 -6.86 10.23 -19.17
N ALA A 48 -6.65 10.97 -18.09
CA ALA A 48 -5.39 11.66 -17.84
C ALA A 48 -4.24 10.67 -17.60
N LEU A 49 -4.46 9.63 -16.78
CA LEU A 49 -3.45 8.62 -16.45
C LEU A 49 -2.96 7.86 -17.68
N ASN A 50 -3.85 7.56 -18.63
CA ASN A 50 -3.50 6.89 -19.89
C ASN A 50 -2.59 7.74 -20.81
N ARG A 51 -2.35 9.01 -20.49
CA ARG A 51 -1.51 9.94 -21.25
C ARG A 51 -0.26 10.38 -20.49
N LEU A 52 -0.06 9.88 -19.27
CA LEU A 52 1.04 10.26 -18.40
C LEU A 52 1.97 9.06 -18.19
N PRO A 53 3.28 9.30 -17.96
CA PRO A 53 4.18 8.22 -17.61
C PRO A 53 3.78 7.62 -16.26
N SER A 54 3.74 6.28 -16.17
CA SER A 54 3.49 5.57 -14.91
C SER A 54 4.71 5.64 -13.99
N LEU A 55 4.50 5.94 -12.71
CA LEU A 55 5.58 6.04 -11.71
C LEU A 55 5.33 5.08 -10.56
N TYR A 56 5.74 3.83 -10.74
CA TYR A 56 5.57 2.80 -9.72
C TYR A 56 6.58 2.92 -8.58
N ALA A 57 6.11 2.62 -7.37
CA ALA A 57 6.93 2.47 -6.18
C ALA A 57 6.48 1.25 -5.36
N SER A 58 7.46 0.50 -4.86
CA SER A 58 7.28 -0.66 -3.96
C SER A 58 7.69 -0.36 -2.50
N SER A 59 8.19 0.85 -2.23
CA SER A 59 8.58 1.30 -0.89
C SER A 59 8.09 2.72 -0.64
N GLU A 60 7.87 3.07 0.63
CA GLU A 60 7.43 4.42 1.02
C GLU A 60 8.46 5.49 0.63
N LYS A 61 9.76 5.21 0.82
CA LYS A 61 10.85 6.09 0.40
C LYS A 61 10.85 6.29 -1.11
N GLY A 62 10.67 5.21 -1.88
CA GLY A 62 10.55 5.28 -3.34
C GLY A 62 9.33 6.09 -3.78
N ARG A 63 8.20 5.92 -3.09
CA ARG A 63 6.96 6.68 -3.33
C ARG A 63 7.19 8.17 -3.15
N GLN A 64 7.83 8.57 -2.04
CA GLN A 64 8.13 9.98 -1.76
C GLN A 64 9.08 10.58 -2.81
N LEU A 65 10.13 9.84 -3.19
CA LEU A 65 11.08 10.30 -4.20
C LEU A 65 10.39 10.52 -5.56
N GLN A 66 9.57 9.56 -5.99
CA GLN A 66 8.80 9.67 -7.24
C GLN A 66 7.81 10.83 -7.20
N TYR A 67 7.16 11.04 -6.06
CA TYR A 67 6.23 12.15 -5.86
C TYR A 67 6.93 13.50 -6.04
N GLU A 68 8.03 13.71 -5.33
CA GLU A 68 8.80 14.95 -5.40
C GLU A 68 9.42 15.19 -6.78
N LYS A 69 9.83 14.12 -7.47
CA LYS A 69 10.33 14.20 -8.84
C LYS A 69 9.23 14.64 -9.80
N ALA A 70 8.09 13.95 -9.78
CA ALA A 70 6.95 14.25 -10.64
C ALA A 70 6.40 15.66 -10.42
N LYS A 71 6.35 16.11 -9.17
CA LYS A 71 5.92 17.47 -8.81
C LYS A 71 6.85 18.55 -9.37
N ARG A 72 8.14 18.26 -9.54
CA ARG A 72 9.11 19.20 -10.12
C ARG A 72 9.13 19.15 -11.64
N GLU A 73 9.16 17.95 -12.22
CA GLU A 73 9.43 17.76 -13.65
C GLU A 73 8.15 17.62 -14.50
N LEU A 74 7.10 16.99 -13.95
CA LEU A 74 5.91 16.59 -14.71
C LEU A 74 4.69 17.45 -14.42
N HIS A 75 4.78 18.43 -13.52
CA HIS A 75 3.60 19.22 -13.09
C HIS A 75 2.83 19.85 -14.27
N ASN A 76 3.53 20.39 -15.26
CA ASN A 76 2.92 21.01 -16.43
C ASN A 76 2.21 19.98 -17.31
N GLN A 77 2.81 18.80 -17.46
CA GLN A 77 2.24 17.69 -18.24
C GLN A 77 0.99 17.15 -17.55
N ILE A 78 1.02 17.00 -16.22
CA ILE A 78 -0.13 16.56 -15.42
C ILE A 78 -1.26 17.57 -15.59
N LYS A 79 -0.99 18.86 -15.42
CA LYS A 79 -1.98 19.93 -15.57
C LYS A 79 -2.60 19.96 -16.98
N SER A 80 -1.80 19.78 -18.02
CA SER A 80 -2.28 19.78 -19.41
C SER A 80 -3.09 18.52 -19.73
N ALA A 81 -2.65 17.34 -19.28
CA ALA A 81 -3.36 16.08 -19.44
C ALA A 81 -4.73 16.11 -18.75
N VAL A 82 -4.80 16.63 -17.52
CA VAL A 82 -6.05 16.80 -16.78
C VAL A 82 -6.99 17.79 -17.50
N ARG A 83 -6.48 18.91 -18.01
CA ARG A 83 -7.29 19.83 -18.84
C ARG A 83 -7.87 19.16 -20.08
N GLN A 84 -7.07 18.35 -20.78
CA GLN A 84 -7.53 17.59 -21.94
C GLN A 84 -8.57 16.54 -21.54
N ALA A 85 -8.41 15.91 -20.37
CA ALA A 85 -9.35 14.94 -19.83
C ALA A 85 -10.72 15.57 -19.57
N PHE A 86 -10.77 16.74 -18.94
CA PHE A 86 -12.03 17.47 -18.75
C PHE A 86 -12.70 17.79 -20.09
N ALA A 87 -11.94 18.26 -21.08
CA ALA A 87 -12.49 18.55 -22.40
C ALA A 87 -13.04 17.30 -23.08
N ALA A 88 -12.33 16.17 -23.02
CA ALA A 88 -12.76 14.92 -23.63
C ALA A 88 -14.02 14.34 -22.96
N VAL A 89 -14.10 14.34 -21.63
CA VAL A 89 -15.25 13.82 -20.88
C VAL A 89 -16.48 14.71 -21.07
N GLN A 90 -16.31 16.03 -21.25
CA GLN A 90 -17.40 16.95 -21.50
C GLN A 90 -18.04 16.80 -22.89
N VAL A 91 -17.30 16.27 -23.88
CA VAL A 91 -17.83 16.09 -25.24
C VAL A 91 -18.93 15.03 -25.28
N ASP A 92 -18.85 13.98 -24.44
CA ASP A 92 -19.84 12.89 -24.40
C ASP A 92 -20.43 12.62 -22.98
N PRO A 93 -21.19 13.55 -22.38
CA PRO A 93 -21.73 13.38 -21.03
C PRO A 93 -22.79 12.28 -20.91
N ILE A 94 -23.39 11.85 -22.03
CA ILE A 94 -24.50 10.88 -22.09
C ILE A 94 -23.96 9.44 -22.24
N ARG A 95 -22.64 9.24 -22.39
CA ARG A 95 -22.09 7.90 -22.55
C ARG A 95 -22.32 7.08 -21.28
N ALA A 96 -23.08 5.99 -21.41
CA ALA A 96 -23.20 4.99 -20.36
C ALA A 96 -21.83 4.30 -20.20
N SER A 97 -21.27 4.35 -18.99
CA SER A 97 -20.05 3.62 -18.64
C SER A 97 -20.37 2.77 -17.42
N GLU A 98 -20.12 1.47 -17.57
CA GLU A 98 -20.21 0.53 -16.47
C GLU A 98 -18.87 0.55 -15.71
N PRO A 99 -18.86 0.94 -14.42
CA PRO A 99 -17.62 1.00 -13.65
C PRO A 99 -17.08 -0.40 -13.35
N LEU A 100 -15.76 -0.51 -13.24
CA LEU A 100 -15.10 -1.74 -12.80
C LEU A 100 -15.31 -1.95 -11.29
N HIS A 101 -15.53 -3.21 -10.89
CA HIS A 101 -15.65 -3.61 -9.49
C HIS A 101 -14.27 -3.93 -8.90
N ASN A 102 -13.99 -3.49 -7.67
CA ASN A 102 -12.69 -3.72 -7.02
C ASN A 102 -12.68 -5.06 -6.27
N GLN A 103 -11.69 -5.92 -6.57
CA GLN A 103 -11.54 -7.22 -5.91
C GLN A 103 -11.25 -7.13 -4.39
N GLN A 104 -10.81 -5.98 -3.85
CA GLN A 104 -10.70 -5.83 -2.39
C GLN A 104 -12.07 -5.87 -1.68
N ASP A 105 -13.15 -5.51 -2.39
CA ASP A 105 -14.51 -5.60 -1.86
C ASP A 105 -14.93 -7.08 -1.66
N ASP A 106 -14.25 -8.02 -2.32
CA ASP A 106 -14.52 -9.45 -2.19
C ASP A 106 -14.12 -9.98 -0.80
N ALA A 107 -12.96 -9.57 -0.28
CA ALA A 107 -12.52 -10.01 1.04
C ALA A 107 -13.41 -9.44 2.17
N ALA A 108 -13.79 -8.17 2.03
CA ALA A 108 -14.72 -7.53 2.96
C ALA A 108 -16.11 -8.17 2.88
N SER A 109 -16.65 -8.39 1.68
CA SER A 109 -17.95 -9.03 1.51
C SER A 109 -17.98 -10.47 2.03
N VAL A 110 -16.90 -11.23 1.83
CA VAL A 110 -16.72 -12.57 2.42
C VAL A 110 -16.65 -12.53 3.96
N ALA A 111 -15.93 -11.56 4.52
CA ALA A 111 -15.90 -11.38 5.98
C ALA A 111 -17.28 -11.02 6.55
N LEU A 112 -18.02 -10.15 5.84
CA LEU A 112 -19.39 -9.79 6.22
C LEU A 112 -20.36 -10.96 6.07
N SER A 113 -20.23 -11.79 5.03
CA SER A 113 -21.05 -13.01 4.90
C SER A 113 -20.78 -14.01 6.03
N ALA A 114 -19.51 -14.21 6.39
CA ALA A 114 -19.17 -15.06 7.54
C ALA A 114 -19.74 -14.51 8.86
N LEU A 115 -19.76 -13.19 9.04
CA LEU A 115 -20.39 -12.55 10.20
C LEU A 115 -21.91 -12.72 10.23
N ARG A 116 -22.58 -12.64 9.07
CA ARG A 116 -24.02 -12.91 8.95
C ARG A 116 -24.37 -14.32 9.39
N ASP A 117 -23.58 -15.30 8.97
CA ASP A 117 -23.77 -16.71 9.33
C ASP A 117 -23.55 -16.93 10.83
N LEU A 118 -22.47 -16.37 11.39
CA LEU A 118 -22.13 -16.53 12.82
C LEU A 118 -23.18 -15.87 13.73
N LEU A 119 -23.66 -14.69 13.35
CA LEU A 119 -24.65 -13.91 14.11
C LEU A 119 -26.11 -14.29 13.76
N LYS A 120 -26.31 -15.21 12.80
CA LYS A 120 -27.62 -15.64 12.27
C LYS A 120 -28.51 -14.46 11.85
N GLN A 121 -27.91 -13.44 11.25
CA GLN A 121 -28.60 -12.23 10.79
C GLN A 121 -28.30 -12.03 9.30
N PRO A 122 -29.21 -12.42 8.40
CA PRO A 122 -28.96 -12.38 6.96
C PRO A 122 -28.87 -10.95 6.41
N ASP A 123 -29.60 -10.00 7.01
CA ASP A 123 -29.66 -8.60 6.58
C ASP A 123 -28.60 -7.70 7.27
N LEU A 124 -27.56 -8.31 7.84
CA LEU A 124 -26.55 -7.57 8.58
C LEU A 124 -25.71 -6.69 7.62
N ASN A 125 -25.66 -5.40 7.91
CA ASN A 125 -24.73 -4.44 7.32
C ASN A 125 -23.53 -4.22 8.26
N TRP A 126 -22.47 -3.56 7.78
CA TRP A 126 -21.25 -3.34 8.57
C TRP A 126 -21.51 -2.55 9.87
N ASP A 127 -22.34 -1.52 9.82
CA ASP A 127 -22.72 -0.74 11.02
C ASP A 127 -23.47 -1.59 12.05
N GLY A 128 -24.39 -2.43 11.58
CA GLY A 128 -25.14 -3.38 12.39
C GLY A 128 -24.22 -4.44 13.00
N ALA A 129 -23.25 -4.95 12.23
CA ALA A 129 -22.26 -5.90 12.71
C ALA A 129 -21.42 -5.29 13.84
N ILE A 130 -20.94 -4.05 13.67
CA ILE A 130 -20.15 -3.33 14.68
C ILE A 130 -20.98 -3.10 15.95
N ASN A 131 -22.23 -2.65 15.81
CA ASN A 131 -23.12 -2.41 16.95
C ASN A 131 -23.45 -3.70 17.72
N ARG A 132 -23.68 -4.80 17.00
CA ARG A 132 -23.89 -6.13 17.62
C ARG A 132 -22.66 -6.61 18.37
N LEU A 133 -21.48 -6.54 17.75
CA LEU A 133 -20.23 -6.89 18.42
C LEU A 133 -19.99 -6.03 19.66
N ARG A 134 -20.27 -4.73 19.60
CA ARG A 134 -20.19 -3.83 20.76
C ARG A 134 -21.16 -4.25 21.87
N SER A 135 -22.40 -4.61 21.52
CA SER A 135 -23.38 -5.09 22.50
C SER A 135 -22.98 -6.41 23.17
N LEU A 136 -22.34 -7.32 22.42
CA LEU A 136 -21.86 -8.60 22.95
C LEU A 136 -20.62 -8.43 23.84
N LEU A 137 -19.70 -7.52 23.45
CA LEU A 137 -18.50 -7.22 24.22
C LEU A 137 -18.82 -6.41 25.49
N GLY A 138 -19.76 -5.46 25.42
CA GLY A 138 -20.22 -4.69 26.59
C GLY A 138 -20.87 -5.55 27.67
N ARG A 139 -21.49 -6.67 27.29
CA ARG A 139 -22.11 -7.61 28.23
C ARG A 139 -21.09 -8.46 29.01
N ARG A 140 -19.81 -8.46 28.60
CA ARG A 140 -18.74 -9.26 29.21
C ARG A 140 -17.93 -8.49 30.25
N GLY A 141 -18.18 -7.18 30.41
CA GLY A 141 -17.48 -6.31 31.36
C GLY A 141 -18.08 -6.27 32.77
N ASP A 142 -19.35 -6.65 32.95
CA ASP A 142 -20.05 -6.55 34.24
C ASP A 142 -20.22 -7.91 34.93
N GLN A 143 -19.10 -8.54 35.27
CA GLN A 143 -19.11 -9.55 36.32
C GLN A 143 -18.30 -9.02 37.50
N PRO A 144 -18.93 -8.50 38.57
CA PRO A 144 -18.20 -8.09 39.75
C PRO A 144 -17.47 -9.33 40.31
N PRO A 145 -16.19 -9.21 40.71
CA PRO A 145 -15.51 -10.31 41.36
C PRO A 145 -16.23 -10.58 42.67
N THR A 146 -16.88 -11.74 42.77
CA THR A 146 -17.32 -12.29 44.05
C THR A 146 -16.09 -12.45 44.94
N ALA A 147 -15.94 -11.51 45.87
CA ALA A 147 -14.96 -11.61 46.93
C ALA A 147 -15.37 -12.71 47.92
N PRO A 148 -14.41 -13.53 48.38
CA PRO A 148 -14.46 -14.00 49.76
C PRO A 148 -13.29 -13.41 50.56
N ALA A 149 -13.70 -12.72 51.63
CA ALA A 149 -13.07 -12.58 52.95
C ALA A 149 -11.53 -12.44 53.08
N GLN A 150 -11.15 -11.29 53.66
CA GLN A 150 -9.97 -11.04 54.53
C GLN A 150 -9.74 -12.22 55.51
N GLU A 151 -8.55 -12.64 55.96
CA GLU A 151 -7.23 -12.08 56.32
C GLU A 151 -6.34 -13.30 56.77
N PRO A 152 -5.09 -13.23 57.31
CA PRO A 152 -4.10 -12.16 57.38
C PRO A 152 -2.67 -12.59 56.94
N SER A 153 -1.82 -11.58 56.89
CA SER A 153 -0.36 -11.51 56.69
C SER A 153 0.53 -12.58 57.35
N HIS A 154 1.46 -13.15 56.57
CA HIS A 154 2.75 -13.63 57.08
C HIS A 154 3.92 -13.10 56.24
N ARG A 155 4.75 -12.33 56.95
CA ARG A 155 5.99 -11.68 56.54
C ARG A 155 7.14 -12.67 56.75
N THR A 156 7.91 -12.97 55.71
CA THR A 156 9.27 -13.57 55.85
C THR A 156 10.06 -13.16 54.60
N ARG A 157 10.82 -12.05 54.63
CA ARG A 157 12.26 -12.00 54.97
C ARG A 157 13.05 -13.25 54.57
N TYR A 158 13.57 -13.23 53.34
CA TYR A 158 14.85 -13.85 52.96
C TYR A 158 15.67 -12.70 52.36
N ARG A 159 16.58 -12.05 53.10
CA ARG A 159 17.94 -12.46 53.50
C ARG A 159 18.80 -12.82 52.29
N ASN A 160 19.45 -11.79 51.77
CA ASN A 160 20.59 -11.88 50.85
C ASN A 160 21.75 -12.53 51.61
N ASP A 161 22.12 -13.74 51.22
CA ASP A 161 23.43 -14.33 51.49
C ASP A 161 23.91 -14.90 50.15
N ALA A 162 24.74 -14.14 49.44
CA ALA A 162 25.49 -14.59 48.27
C ALA A 162 26.98 -14.44 48.61
N PRO A 163 27.77 -15.52 48.61
CA PRO A 163 29.22 -15.41 48.77
C PRO A 163 29.87 -15.09 47.41
N ASP A 164 30.89 -14.24 47.49
CA ASP A 164 31.97 -14.14 46.51
C ASP A 164 32.54 -15.55 46.19
N MET A 165 32.86 -15.80 44.92
CA MET A 165 34.21 -16.22 44.48
C MET A 165 34.26 -16.54 42.97
N ALA A 166 35.14 -15.80 42.31
CA ALA A 166 36.13 -16.22 41.30
C ALA A 166 35.71 -16.79 39.93
N ALA A 167 36.03 -16.01 38.89
CA ALA A 167 36.43 -16.47 37.55
C ALA A 167 37.79 -17.22 37.62
N PRO A 168 38.21 -18.08 36.65
CA PRO A 168 38.47 -17.64 35.27
C PRO A 168 38.26 -18.71 34.16
N GLY A 169 38.22 -18.27 32.90
CA GLY A 169 38.57 -19.14 31.76
C GLY A 169 37.82 -18.92 30.45
N THR A 170 38.46 -18.17 29.55
CA THR A 170 38.52 -18.40 28.09
C THR A 170 37.22 -18.43 27.24
N ASP A 171 37.02 -17.34 26.51
CA ASP A 171 36.31 -17.17 25.21
C ASP A 171 36.73 -18.22 24.13
N PRO A 172 36.08 -18.30 22.92
CA PRO A 172 35.06 -17.41 22.33
C PRO A 172 33.88 -18.13 21.61
N ASP A 173 32.97 -17.29 21.09
CA ASP A 173 32.33 -17.40 19.77
C ASP A 173 30.81 -17.69 19.76
N HIS A 174 30.03 -16.62 19.72
CA HIS A 174 29.09 -16.33 18.63
C HIS A 174 28.66 -14.86 18.72
N GLY A 175 29.50 -13.99 18.15
CA GLY A 175 29.26 -12.57 18.07
C GLY A 175 28.07 -12.25 17.15
N HIS A 176 27.10 -11.55 17.72
CA HIS A 176 26.10 -10.78 16.99
C HIS A 176 26.76 -9.81 16.02
N TYR A 177 26.81 -10.16 14.73
CA TYR A 177 27.15 -9.25 13.66
C TYR A 177 25.88 -8.74 12.97
N TRP A 178 25.24 -7.75 13.60
CA TRP A 178 24.49 -6.76 12.84
C TRP A 178 25.33 -5.49 12.79
N ARG A 179 26.05 -5.30 11.68
CA ARG A 179 26.62 -3.99 11.30
C ARG A 179 25.78 -3.43 10.15
N PRO A 180 25.23 -2.21 10.24
CA PRO A 180 24.61 -1.54 9.12
C PRO A 180 25.69 -1.11 8.13
N GLY A 181 25.67 -1.68 6.93
CA GLY A 181 26.48 -1.25 5.81
C GLY A 181 25.97 0.07 5.24
N THR A 182 26.86 1.05 5.20
CA THR A 182 26.79 2.37 4.59
C THR A 182 26.00 2.42 3.26
N TYR A 183 24.88 3.13 3.28
CA TYR A 183 24.25 3.69 2.09
C TYR A 183 25.19 4.78 1.54
N GLY A 184 25.97 4.46 0.50
CA GLY A 184 26.90 5.42 -0.10
C GLY A 184 28.12 4.86 -0.82
N SER A 185 28.11 3.61 -1.31
CA SER A 185 29.13 3.18 -2.28
C SER A 185 28.68 3.54 -3.68
N GLU A 186 29.39 4.49 -4.29
CA GLU A 186 29.31 4.80 -5.71
C GLU A 186 29.73 3.59 -6.53
N VAL A 187 28.78 2.76 -6.95
CA VAL A 187 29.00 1.82 -8.05
C VAL A 187 28.70 2.59 -9.33
N SER A 188 29.73 3.27 -9.82
CA SER A 188 29.76 3.85 -11.16
C SER A 188 29.59 2.74 -12.20
N TRP A 189 28.65 2.96 -13.12
CA TRP A 189 28.45 2.16 -14.31
C TRP A 189 29.74 2.15 -15.14
N LYS A 190 30.54 1.07 -15.09
CA LYS A 190 31.59 0.86 -16.10
C LYS A 190 31.00 0.25 -17.35
N LYS A 191 30.71 1.13 -18.31
CA LYS A 191 30.47 0.82 -19.71
C LYS A 191 31.80 0.39 -20.35
N THR A 192 31.96 -0.90 -20.66
CA THR A 192 33.09 -1.38 -21.45
C THR A 192 32.86 -1.00 -22.92
N HIS A 193 33.33 0.18 -23.31
CA HIS A 193 33.53 0.51 -24.73
C HIS A 193 34.80 -0.17 -25.21
N ASN A 194 34.65 -1.17 -26.09
CA ASN A 194 35.73 -1.66 -26.94
C ASN A 194 35.97 -0.63 -28.07
N PRO A 195 37.17 -0.07 -28.25
CA PRO A 195 37.42 0.90 -29.30
C PRO A 195 37.73 0.17 -30.61
N GLY A 196 36.69 -0.12 -31.39
CA GLY A 196 36.89 -0.74 -32.70
C GLY A 196 35.64 -1.33 -33.34
N SER A 197 34.56 -0.55 -33.48
CA SER A 197 33.47 -0.85 -34.41
C SER A 197 32.65 0.42 -34.66
N ALA A 198 32.52 0.78 -35.94
CA ALA A 198 31.73 1.91 -36.43
C ALA A 198 30.23 1.76 -36.11
N PRO A 199 29.47 2.86 -36.02
CA PRO A 199 28.08 2.82 -35.57
C PRO A 199 27.17 2.29 -36.68
N SER A 200 26.47 1.18 -36.42
CA SER A 200 25.29 0.78 -37.20
C SER A 200 24.03 1.06 -36.37
N ASN A 201 23.09 1.78 -36.96
CA ASN A 201 21.75 2.02 -36.43
C ASN A 201 21.03 0.68 -36.23
N SER A 202 20.85 0.23 -34.99
CA SER A 202 20.03 -0.95 -34.71
C SER A 202 18.59 -0.55 -34.39
N ASN A 203 17.76 -0.48 -35.42
CA ASN A 203 16.33 -0.73 -35.29
C ASN A 203 16.16 -2.17 -34.79
N PHE A 204 15.40 -2.34 -33.70
CA PHE A 204 15.06 -3.65 -33.15
C PHE A 204 14.05 -4.33 -34.08
N ASP A 205 14.44 -5.44 -34.72
CA ASP A 205 13.60 -6.19 -35.64
C ASP A 205 12.91 -7.36 -34.92
N TRP A 206 11.58 -7.35 -34.95
CA TRP A 206 10.71 -8.34 -34.31
C TRP A 206 10.71 -9.70 -35.02
N ASN A 207 11.36 -9.82 -36.18
CA ASN A 207 11.38 -11.03 -36.99
C ASN A 207 12.67 -11.87 -36.87
N ASP A 208 13.46 -11.69 -35.80
CA ASP A 208 14.70 -12.45 -35.58
C ASP A 208 14.39 -13.94 -35.32
N SER A 209 14.88 -14.80 -36.22
CA SER A 209 14.67 -16.24 -36.24
C SER A 209 15.25 -16.98 -35.02
N ARG A 210 16.04 -16.30 -34.19
CA ARG A 210 16.57 -16.83 -32.93
C ARG A 210 15.52 -17.07 -31.85
N TYR A 211 14.33 -16.48 -31.99
CA TYR A 211 13.22 -16.64 -31.04
C TYR A 211 12.19 -17.68 -31.47
N SER A 212 12.45 -18.42 -32.55
CA SER A 212 11.57 -19.49 -33.02
C SER A 212 12.24 -20.86 -32.87
N GLN A 213 12.20 -21.42 -31.65
CA GLN A 213 12.15 -22.86 -31.42
C GLN A 213 11.26 -23.16 -30.21
#